data_AF-A0A5Z1U5F2-F1
#
_entry.id   AF-A0A5Z1U5F2-F1
#
_cell.length_a   1.000
_cell.length_b   1.000
_cell.length_c   1.000
_cell.angle_alpha   90.00
_cell.angle_beta   90.00
_cell.angle_gamma   90.00
#
_symmetry.space_group_name_H-M   'P 1'
#
loop_
_entity.id
_entity.type
_entity.pdbx_description
1 polymer ?
#
loop_
_entity_poly.entity_id
_entity_poly.type
_entity_poly.pdbx_seq_one_letter_code
_entity_poly.pdbx_strand_id
1 'polypeptide(L)'
;MCLLGREFAANTRLPLDLNKALLLFQKACKLGRLDSCVRINNIKFKLLKKLDEETYQSNLKYFLDQNSSFALLEHITTLSKQDIKSAIILAKKSCEQGMMLFVRDFLICMHADKG
;
A
#
# COMPACT_ATOMS: atom_id res chain seq x y z
N MET A 1 -18.95 -9.03 -0.49
CA MET A 1 -18.41 -7.68 -0.80
C MET A 1 -16.88 -7.62 -0.80
N CYS A 2 -16.17 -8.05 0.26
CA CYS A 2 -14.70 -7.95 0.31
C CYS A 2 -13.98 -8.74 -0.80
N LEU A 3 -14.43 -9.97 -1.07
CA LEU A 3 -13.89 -10.82 -2.14
C LEU A 3 -14.03 -10.15 -3.51
N LEU A 4 -15.23 -9.64 -3.83
CA LEU A 4 -15.48 -8.96 -5.09
C LEU A 4 -14.63 -7.68 -5.24
N GLY A 5 -14.49 -6.91 -4.16
CA GLY A 5 -13.60 -5.74 -4.15
C GLY A 5 -12.13 -6.11 -4.41
N ARG A 6 -11.66 -7.28 -3.93
CA ARG A 6 -10.32 -7.77 -4.22
C ARG A 6 -10.13 -8.13 -5.69
N GLU A 7 -11.10 -8.78 -6.32
CA GLU A 7 -11.01 -9.13 -7.74
C GLU A 7 -10.84 -7.88 -8.62
N PHE A 8 -11.67 -6.86 -8.41
CA PHE A 8 -11.54 -5.58 -9.12
C PHE A 8 -10.23 -4.84 -8.82
N ALA A 9 -9.64 -5.02 -7.63
CA ALA A 9 -8.39 -4.35 -7.25
C ALA A 9 -7.12 -5.05 -7.74
N ALA A 10 -7.19 -6.35 -8.00
CA ALA A 10 -6.05 -7.21 -8.32
C ALA A 10 -5.96 -7.55 -9.82
N ASN A 11 -7.00 -7.28 -10.61
CA ASN A 11 -7.08 -7.65 -12.03
C ASN A 11 -6.90 -9.16 -12.26
N THR A 12 -7.43 -9.97 -11.35
CA THR A 12 -7.29 -11.43 -11.37
C THR A 12 -8.35 -12.07 -12.25
N ARG A 13 -9.61 -12.03 -11.80
CA ARG A 13 -10.76 -12.62 -12.49
C ARG A 13 -11.71 -11.58 -13.10
N LEU A 14 -11.57 -10.32 -12.69
CA LEU A 14 -12.34 -9.20 -13.20
C LEU A 14 -11.39 -8.10 -13.67
N PRO A 15 -11.77 -7.31 -14.69
CA PRO A 15 -10.98 -6.17 -15.13
C PRO A 15 -10.68 -5.21 -13.97
N LEU A 16 -9.48 -4.63 -13.97
CA LEU A 16 -9.05 -3.65 -12.99
C LEU A 16 -10.03 -2.47 -12.93
N ASP A 17 -10.70 -2.30 -11.78
CA ASP A 17 -11.62 -1.19 -11.54
C ASP A 17 -11.47 -0.72 -10.09
N LEU A 18 -10.56 0.24 -9.89
CA LEU A 18 -10.23 0.76 -8.57
C LEU A 18 -11.41 1.51 -7.93
N ASN A 19 -12.27 2.14 -8.73
CA ASN A 19 -13.45 2.84 -8.22
C ASN A 19 -14.50 1.86 -7.69
N LYS A 20 -14.79 0.79 -8.43
CA LYS A 20 -15.67 -0.29 -7.93
C LYS A 20 -15.08 -0.99 -6.72
N ALA A 21 -13.77 -1.28 -6.73
CA ALA A 21 -13.09 -1.85 -5.58
C ALA A 21 -13.25 -0.97 -4.34
N LEU A 22 -13.02 0.35 -4.46
CA LEU A 22 -13.17 1.32 -3.38
C LEU A 22 -14.58 1.31 -2.79
N LEU A 23 -15.60 1.39 -3.64
CA LEU A 23 -17.00 1.39 -3.21
C LEU A 23 -17.36 0.10 -2.45
N LEU A 24 -16.91 -1.05 -2.93
CA LEU A 24 -17.15 -2.34 -2.29
C LEU A 24 -16.44 -2.45 -0.93
N PHE A 25 -15.20 -1.97 -0.83
CA PHE A 25 -14.48 -1.95 0.45
C PHE A 25 -15.08 -0.95 1.43
N GLN A 26 -15.55 0.22 0.99
CA GLN A 26 -16.27 1.17 1.84
C GLN A 26 -17.54 0.56 2.42
N LYS A 27 -18.35 -0.13 1.60
CA LYS A 27 -19.54 -0.84 2.08
C LYS A 27 -19.17 -1.91 3.10
N ALA A 28 -18.17 -2.73 2.82
CA ALA A 28 -17.72 -3.77 3.74
C ALA A 28 -17.15 -3.22 5.06
N CYS A 29 -16.39 -2.12 4.99
CA CYS A 29 -15.85 -1.45 6.17
C CYS A 29 -16.98 -0.89 7.07
N LYS A 30 -18.00 -0.26 6.48
CA LYS A 30 -19.20 0.20 7.22
C LYS A 30 -19.95 -0.94 7.93
N LEU A 31 -19.78 -2.18 7.46
CA LEU A 31 -20.32 -3.41 8.07
C LEU A 31 -19.35 -4.07 9.08
N GLY A 32 -18.30 -3.36 9.51
CA GLY A 32 -17.35 -3.85 10.52
C GLY A 32 -16.24 -4.77 9.99
N ARG A 33 -16.10 -4.93 8.67
CA ARG A 33 -15.02 -5.73 8.08
C ARG A 33 -13.70 -4.95 8.09
N LEU A 34 -12.95 -5.05 9.18
CA LEU A 34 -11.69 -4.32 9.40
C LEU A 34 -10.66 -4.49 8.26
N ASP A 35 -10.58 -5.69 7.69
CA ASP A 35 -9.70 -5.98 6.53
C ASP A 35 -10.01 -5.08 5.33
N SER A 36 -11.28 -4.70 5.17
CA SER A 36 -11.75 -3.84 4.09
C SER A 36 -11.46 -2.37 4.39
N CYS A 37 -11.48 -1.97 5.67
CA CYS A 37 -11.09 -0.63 6.08
C CYS A 37 -9.63 -0.35 5.74
N VAL A 38 -8.73 -1.27 6.06
CA VAL A 38 -7.29 -1.17 5.70
C VAL A 38 -7.11 -1.08 4.18
N ARG A 39 -7.86 -1.88 3.42
CA ARG A 39 -7.75 -1.91 1.96
C ARG A 39 -8.20 -0.62 1.28
N ILE A 40 -9.07 0.18 1.91
CA ILE A 40 -9.48 1.49 1.36
C ILE A 40 -8.28 2.41 1.15
N ASN A 41 -7.37 2.49 2.13
CA ASN A 41 -6.17 3.34 2.03
C ASN A 41 -5.29 2.92 0.86
N ASN A 42 -5.13 1.61 0.66
CA ASN A 42 -4.36 1.07 -0.46
C ASN A 42 -5.00 1.41 -1.82
N ILE A 43 -6.33 1.39 -1.93
CA ILE A 43 -7.02 1.75 -3.16
C ILE A 43 -6.93 3.26 -3.43
N LYS A 44 -7.12 4.10 -2.40
CA LYS A 44 -6.94 5.55 -2.50
C LYS A 44 -5.54 5.91 -2.98
N PHE A 45 -4.52 5.26 -2.43
CA PHE A 45 -3.13 5.45 -2.85
C PHE A 45 -2.95 5.11 -4.35
N LYS A 46 -3.45 3.94 -4.80
CA LYS A 46 -3.38 3.55 -6.21
C LYS A 46 -4.13 4.51 -7.15
N LEU A 47 -5.23 5.10 -6.70
CA LEU A 47 -5.98 6.09 -7.46
C LEU A 47 -5.20 7.40 -7.59
N LEU A 48 -4.56 7.86 -6.51
CA LEU A 48 -3.73 9.07 -6.54
C LEU A 48 -2.54 8.95 -7.46
N LYS A 49 -1.90 7.77 -7.51
CA LYS A 49 -0.81 7.50 -8.44
C LYS A 49 -1.22 7.59 -9.92
N LYS A 50 -2.52 7.57 -10.23
CA LYS A 50 -3.03 7.77 -11.60
C LYS A 50 -3.28 9.23 -11.97
N LEU A 51 -3.11 10.16 -11.02
CA LEU A 51 -3.14 11.60 -11.28
C LEU A 51 -1.77 12.07 -11.80
N ASP A 52 -1.45 13.35 -11.64
CA ASP A 52 -0.14 13.90 -11.95
C ASP A 52 0.89 13.60 -10.85
N GLU A 53 2.17 13.56 -11.24
CA GLU A 53 3.30 13.22 -10.37
C GLU A 53 3.44 14.20 -9.19
N GLU A 54 3.13 15.48 -9.38
CA GLU A 54 3.24 16.51 -8.34
C GLU A 54 2.20 16.31 -7.24
N THR A 55 0.94 16.08 -7.60
CA THR A 55 -0.13 15.70 -6.67
C THR A 55 0.22 14.41 -5.94
N TYR A 56 0.81 13.44 -6.64
CA TYR A 56 1.23 12.19 -6.02
C TYR A 56 2.32 12.40 -4.95
N GLN A 57 3.39 13.13 -5.27
CA GLN A 57 4.52 13.34 -4.36
C GLN A 57 4.14 14.20 -3.15
N SER A 58 3.35 15.27 -3.36
CA SER A 58 2.89 16.15 -2.27
C SER A 58 2.01 15.42 -1.25
N ASN A 59 1.29 14.39 -1.66
CA ASN A 59 0.42 13.60 -0.80
C ASN A 59 1.08 12.34 -0.22
N LEU A 60 2.29 11.97 -0.64
CA LEU A 60 2.96 10.74 -0.18
C LEU A 60 3.09 10.68 1.35
N LYS A 61 3.43 11.82 1.98
CA LYS A 61 3.52 11.94 3.44
C LYS A 61 2.20 11.59 4.14
N TYR A 62 1.07 12.08 3.62
CA TYR A 62 -0.25 11.76 4.17
C TYR A 62 -0.52 10.25 4.18
N PHE A 63 -0.10 9.51 3.14
CA PHE A 63 -0.31 8.06 3.11
C PHE A 63 0.64 7.29 4.02
N LEU A 64 1.86 7.78 4.21
CA LEU A 64 2.80 7.23 5.18
C LEU A 64 2.25 7.38 6.60
N ASP A 65 1.70 8.54 6.95
CA ASP A 65 1.07 8.79 8.26
C ASP A 65 -0.16 7.90 8.50
N GLN A 66 -0.80 7.41 7.44
CA GLN A 66 -1.94 6.48 7.48
C GLN A 66 -1.52 5.00 7.43
N ASN A 67 -0.22 4.70 7.63
CA ASN A 67 0.37 3.35 7.57
C ASN A 67 0.03 2.59 6.28
N SER A 68 -0.06 3.30 5.15
CA SER A 68 -0.27 2.65 3.85
C SER A 68 0.98 1.86 3.47
N SER A 69 0.89 0.53 3.47
CA SER A 69 2.01 -0.34 3.11
C SER A 69 2.51 -0.10 1.68
N PHE A 70 1.62 0.32 0.76
CA PHE A 70 2.02 0.69 -0.61
C PHE A 70 2.80 2.00 -0.66
N ALA A 71 2.40 3.02 0.13
CA ALA A 71 3.14 4.27 0.19
C ALA A 71 4.52 4.08 0.81
N LEU A 72 4.59 3.25 1.85
CA LEU A 72 5.83 2.86 2.47
C LEU A 72 6.76 2.12 1.51
N LEU A 73 6.24 1.12 0.77
CA LEU A 73 6.99 0.40 -0.25
C LEU A 73 7.56 1.35 -1.30
N GLU A 74 6.75 2.29 -1.77
CA GLU A 74 7.17 3.25 -2.79
C GLU A 74 8.23 4.22 -2.25
N HIS A 75 8.06 4.70 -1.02
CA HIS A 75 9.03 5.55 -0.35
C HIS A 75 10.38 4.83 -0.16
N ILE A 76 10.36 3.57 0.29
CA ILE A 76 11.57 2.73 0.40
C ILE A 76 12.22 2.52 -0.97
N THR A 77 11.44 2.27 -2.02
CA THR A 77 11.95 2.05 -3.39
C THR A 77 12.59 3.31 -3.98
N THR A 78 12.02 4.49 -3.69
CA THR A 78 12.59 5.77 -4.11
C THR A 78 13.86 6.06 -3.31
N LEU A 79 13.81 5.90 -1.99
CA LEU A 79 14.95 6.11 -1.11
C LEU A 79 16.11 5.17 -1.46
N SER A 80 15.84 3.90 -1.82
CA SER A 80 16.89 2.93 -2.15
C SER A 80 17.71 3.31 -3.38
N LYS A 81 17.18 4.16 -4.27
CA LYS A 81 17.91 4.69 -5.43
C LYS A 81 18.89 5.81 -5.05
N GLN A 82 18.65 6.47 -3.92
CA GLN A 82 19.41 7.63 -3.46
C GLN A 82 20.34 7.26 -2.29
N ASP A 83 19.81 6.57 -1.29
CA ASP A 83 20.49 6.12 -0.08
C ASP A 83 19.96 4.74 0.33
N ILE A 84 20.69 3.71 -0.11
CA ILE A 84 20.36 2.32 0.19
C ILE A 84 20.44 1.98 1.68
N LYS A 85 21.33 2.63 2.44
CA LYS A 85 21.51 2.34 3.88
C LYS A 85 20.29 2.81 4.65
N SER A 86 19.87 4.06 4.42
CA SER A 86 18.66 4.60 5.03
C SER A 86 17.40 3.83 4.62
N ALA A 87 17.32 3.38 3.36
CA ALA A 87 16.22 2.54 2.89
C ALA A 87 16.13 1.20 3.65
N ILE A 88 17.26 0.53 3.90
CA ILE A 88 17.30 -0.72 4.67
C ILE A 88 16.88 -0.47 6.12
N ILE A 89 17.38 0.60 6.77
CA ILE A 89 17.00 0.95 8.14
C ILE A 89 15.48 1.19 8.26
N LEU A 90 14.92 1.97 7.33
CA LEU A 90 13.49 2.23 7.27
C LEU A 90 12.69 0.94 7.04
N ALA A 91 13.17 0.07 6.15
CA ALA A 91 12.54 -1.23 5.89
C ALA A 91 12.53 -2.10 7.16
N LYS A 92 13.67 -2.29 7.86
CA LYS A 92 13.76 -3.06 9.11
C LYS A 92 12.76 -2.55 10.15
N LYS A 93 12.80 -1.25 10.45
CA LYS A 93 11.88 -0.60 11.41
C LYS A 93 10.41 -0.83 11.03
N SER A 94 10.09 -0.79 9.76
CA SER A 94 8.71 -0.95 9.30
C SER A 94 8.22 -2.40 9.38
N CYS A 95 9.13 -3.36 9.20
CA CYS A 95 8.85 -4.79 9.40
C CYS A 95 8.61 -5.09 10.89
N GLU A 96 9.43 -4.55 11.79
CA GLU A 96 9.23 -4.66 13.25
C GLU A 96 7.88 -4.09 13.71
N GLN A 97 7.42 -3.01 13.05
CA GLN A 97 6.14 -2.37 13.33
C GLN A 97 4.94 -3.07 12.65
N GLY A 98 5.17 -4.16 11.90
CA GLY A 98 4.10 -4.92 11.23
C GLY A 98 3.42 -4.17 10.09
N MET A 99 4.04 -3.12 9.54
CA MET A 99 3.44 -2.26 8.50
C MET A 99 3.54 -2.86 7.08
N MET A 100 4.34 -3.91 6.91
CA MET A 100 4.61 -4.59 5.63
C MET A 100 3.71 -5.83 5.51
N LEU A 101 2.63 -5.74 4.72
CA LEU A 101 1.52 -6.71 4.74
C LEU A 101 1.47 -7.65 3.51
N PHE A 102 2.21 -7.37 2.44
CA PHE A 102 2.16 -8.19 1.21
C PHE A 102 3.39 -9.08 1.04
N VAL A 103 3.28 -10.14 0.23
CA VAL A 103 4.39 -11.10 -0.02
C VAL A 103 5.66 -10.42 -0.54
N ARG A 104 5.50 -9.41 -1.40
CA ARG A 104 6.62 -8.59 -1.89
C ARG A 104 7.25 -7.76 -0.78
N ASP A 105 6.44 -7.27 0.16
CA ASP A 105 6.89 -6.51 1.33
C ASP A 105 7.63 -7.43 2.32
N PHE A 106 7.17 -8.68 2.45
CA PHE A 106 7.82 -9.72 3.25
C PHE A 106 9.21 -10.09 2.72
N LEU A 107 9.37 -10.16 1.39
CA LEU A 107 10.68 -10.33 0.75
C LEU A 107 11.63 -9.17 1.09
N ILE A 108 11.12 -7.94 1.15
CA ILE A 108 11.92 -6.77 1.58
C ILE A 108 12.35 -6.93 3.04
N CYS A 109 11.47 -7.37 3.93
CA CYS A 109 11.84 -7.68 5.31
C CYS A 109 12.97 -8.73 5.38
N MET A 110 12.85 -9.83 4.63
CA MET A 110 13.87 -10.88 4.61
C MET A 110 15.22 -10.45 4.01
N HIS A 111 15.23 -9.47 3.10
CA HIS A 111 16.48 -8.91 2.55
C HIS A 111 17.06 -7.85 3.47
N ALA A 112 16.22 -7.06 4.13
CA ALA A 112 16.66 -6.07 5.11
C ALA A 112 17.43 -6.76 6.24
N ASP A 113 16.94 -7.90 6.76
CA ASP A 113 17.59 -8.64 7.86
C ASP A 113 18.94 -9.28 7.50
N LYS A 114 19.31 -9.36 6.22
CA LYS A 114 20.59 -9.94 5.74
C LYS A 114 21.73 -8.92 5.57
N GLY A 115 21.48 -7.65 5.89
CA GLY A 115 22.47 -6.55 5.83
C GLY A 115 23.00 -6.15 7.19
#